data_AF-A0A843VJ02-F1
#
_entry.id   AF-A0A843VJ02-F1
#
_cell.length_a   1.000
_cell.length_b   1.000
_cell.length_c   1.000
_cell.angle_alpha   90.00
_cell.angle_beta   90.00
_cell.angle_gamma   90.00
#
_symmetry.space_group_name_H-M   'P 1'
#
loop_
_entity.id
_entity.type
_entity.pdbx_description
1 polymer ?
#
loop_
_entity_poly.entity_id
_entity_poly.type
_entity_poly.pdbx_seq_one_letter_code
_entity_poly.pdbx_strand_id
1 'polypeptide(L)'
;MGYWPKELFPYLLEGANYVHFGGEIYYRRVGSHTSTQMGSGHFAEEGFKKASFFKNVQFIDDSYVYRTPAHVDVGEEVKKCYEVKVGRKTDGLWGQFFFFRGAGGSDQCTWLDIHKIDNHSIDCIDIYQQPAFQHPSLVNHTLQLKPNYPIRPLNYYASKVSLPWSSSQSCPKGSIPIERIQGNDLFTNNNLVNHTFHKHPHHFLGQREMQQGNDEEVHECYSSSPDKTYGLKATLNVWNPKVEKQHEFSVSQVWLIGGEQMNTLEAGWAVFPTMYGTTETRFFIYWTPDQYKTGCYNLRCPGFVQTNPHTTLDSYLLPISVYGGPQYAIDVEIFKDKITGNWWLRLQGVDMGYWPKELFPYLLEGANYAHFGGEIYYRRVGSHTSTQMGGGHFAEEGFKKASFFKNVQFLDDSYVYQTLVHVDVGEEVKKCYDVKVGRKTDGLWG
;
A
#
# COMPACT_ATOMS: atom_id res chain seq x y z
N MET A 1 -31.79 29.64 10.34
CA MET A 1 -30.55 29.11 10.95
C MET A 1 -30.94 28.10 12.02
N GLY A 2 -30.18 27.01 12.15
CA GLY A 2 -30.45 25.92 13.09
C GLY A 2 -29.14 25.33 13.63
N TYR A 3 -29.21 24.17 14.29
CA TYR A 3 -28.04 23.46 14.81
C TYR A 3 -28.06 22.00 14.35
N TRP A 4 -26.89 21.37 14.35
CA TRP A 4 -26.74 19.95 14.12
C TRP A 4 -26.77 19.21 15.47
N PRO A 5 -27.72 18.28 15.70
CA PRO A 5 -27.73 17.47 16.91
C PRO A 5 -26.45 16.65 17.03
N LYS A 6 -25.81 16.67 18.20
CA LYS A 6 -24.54 15.97 18.44
C LYS A 6 -24.66 14.46 18.23
N GLU A 7 -25.86 13.91 18.41
CA GLU A 7 -26.18 12.50 18.25
C GLU A 7 -25.98 12.02 16.80
N LEU A 8 -26.02 12.93 15.82
CA LEU A 8 -25.77 12.63 14.42
C LEU A 8 -24.28 12.65 14.03
N PHE A 9 -23.41 13.21 14.89
CA PHE A 9 -21.99 13.43 14.59
C PHE A 9 -21.09 12.87 15.70
N PRO A 10 -21.09 11.55 15.93
CA PRO A 10 -20.34 10.92 17.02
C PRO A 10 -18.82 11.16 16.93
N TYR A 11 -18.31 11.41 15.72
CA TYR A 11 -16.88 11.68 15.48
C TYR A 11 -16.47 13.15 15.64
N LEU A 12 -17.43 14.06 15.87
CA LEU A 12 -17.17 15.48 16.12
C LEU A 12 -17.48 15.88 17.58
N LEU A 13 -17.69 14.91 18.47
CA LEU A 13 -18.06 15.16 19.87
C LEU A 13 -17.02 15.99 20.62
N GLU A 14 -15.73 15.78 20.32
CA GLU A 14 -14.60 16.47 20.95
C GLU A 14 -14.06 17.63 20.10
N GLY A 15 -14.63 17.86 18.91
CA GLY A 15 -14.14 18.82 17.92
C GLY A 15 -13.73 18.18 16.60
N ALA A 16 -13.27 19.01 15.66
CA ALA A 16 -12.84 18.58 14.34
C ALA A 16 -11.30 18.47 14.27
N ASN A 17 -10.79 17.38 13.68
CA ASN A 17 -9.36 17.20 13.45
C ASN A 17 -8.83 18.08 12.30
N TYR A 18 -9.71 18.46 11.37
CA TYR A 18 -9.41 19.30 10.22
C TYR A 18 -10.57 20.27 9.97
N VAL A 19 -10.25 21.50 9.60
CA VAL A 19 -11.24 22.51 9.21
C VAL A 19 -10.86 22.98 7.80
N HIS A 20 -11.75 22.75 6.84
CA HIS A 20 -11.55 23.15 5.45
C HIS A 20 -12.56 24.24 5.07
N PHE A 21 -12.14 25.15 4.21
CA PHE A 21 -12.98 26.18 3.60
C PHE A 21 -12.78 26.10 2.08
N GLY A 22 -13.86 26.14 1.31
CA GLY A 22 -13.74 26.04 -0.14
C GLY A 22 -15.06 25.86 -0.86
N GLY A 23 -14.95 25.46 -2.12
CA GLY A 23 -16.05 25.01 -2.94
C GLY A 23 -15.85 23.56 -3.34
N GLU A 24 -16.95 22.88 -3.65
CA GLU A 24 -16.99 21.51 -4.14
C GLU A 24 -17.81 21.47 -5.42
N ILE A 25 -17.44 20.60 -6.35
CA ILE A 25 -18.26 20.28 -7.51
C ILE A 25 -18.47 18.77 -7.56
N TYR A 26 -19.67 18.36 -7.94
CA TYR A 26 -20.00 16.96 -8.19
C TYR A 26 -20.38 16.77 -9.65
N TYR A 27 -19.83 15.74 -10.28
CA TYR A 27 -20.21 15.33 -11.63
C TYR A 27 -19.86 13.86 -11.84
N ARG A 28 -20.54 13.21 -12.79
CA ARG A 28 -20.28 11.83 -13.18
C ARG A 28 -19.22 11.80 -14.28
N ARG A 29 -18.12 11.08 -14.07
CA ARG A 29 -17.05 10.95 -15.08
C ARG A 29 -17.53 10.13 -16.29
N VAL A 30 -17.78 10.81 -17.41
CA VAL A 30 -17.99 10.22 -18.73
C VAL A 30 -17.13 11.01 -19.72
N GLY A 31 -15.96 10.48 -20.10
CA GLY A 31 -15.04 11.15 -21.01
C GLY A 31 -14.23 12.29 -20.36
N SER A 32 -14.36 13.50 -20.89
CA SER A 32 -13.58 14.67 -20.44
C SER A 32 -14.02 15.22 -19.08
N HIS A 33 -13.19 16.09 -18.51
CA HIS A 33 -13.53 16.84 -17.29
C HIS A 33 -14.84 17.63 -17.47
N THR A 34 -15.70 17.68 -16.44
CA THR A 34 -16.95 18.46 -16.47
C THR A 34 -16.69 19.95 -16.75
N SER A 35 -17.61 20.60 -17.48
CA SER A 35 -17.71 22.05 -17.62
C SER A 35 -18.35 22.74 -16.41
N THR A 36 -18.61 22.02 -15.31
CA THR A 36 -19.17 22.59 -14.08
C THR A 36 -18.24 23.64 -13.50
N GLN A 37 -18.75 24.86 -13.39
CA GLN A 37 -18.07 25.96 -12.75
C GLN A 37 -18.07 25.79 -11.23
N MET A 38 -16.96 26.13 -10.58
CA MET A 38 -16.86 26.26 -9.13
C MET A 38 -16.84 27.75 -8.75
N GLY A 39 -17.65 28.14 -7.76
CA GLY A 39 -17.75 29.53 -7.34
C GLY A 39 -18.39 30.39 -8.44
N SER A 40 -17.75 31.50 -8.81
CA SER A 40 -18.26 32.45 -9.80
C SER A 40 -17.90 32.09 -11.25
N GLY A 41 -17.10 31.05 -11.48
CA GLY A 41 -16.61 30.76 -12.82
C GLY A 41 -15.59 31.77 -13.37
N HIS A 42 -15.06 32.72 -12.59
CA HIS A 42 -13.88 33.60 -12.89
C HIS A 42 -12.58 33.29 -12.11
N PHE A 43 -11.39 33.34 -12.75
CA PHE A 43 -10.09 32.91 -12.16
C PHE A 43 -9.82 33.61 -10.83
N ALA A 44 -9.23 32.89 -9.86
CA ALA A 44 -8.96 33.44 -8.53
C ALA A 44 -8.09 34.71 -8.60
N GLU A 45 -7.22 34.80 -9.61
CA GLU A 45 -6.41 35.97 -9.97
C GLU A 45 -7.22 37.22 -10.33
N GLU A 46 -8.43 37.05 -10.86
CA GLU A 46 -9.31 38.17 -11.21
C GLU A 46 -9.81 38.92 -9.97
N GLY A 47 -9.73 38.29 -8.79
CA GLY A 47 -9.89 38.93 -7.50
C GLY A 47 -11.29 39.46 -7.21
N PHE A 48 -11.36 40.45 -6.32
CA PHE A 48 -12.61 40.96 -5.80
C PHE A 48 -13.53 41.53 -6.89
N LYS A 49 -14.83 41.27 -6.77
CA LYS A 49 -15.91 41.56 -7.74
C LYS A 49 -15.98 40.62 -8.95
N LYS A 50 -15.03 39.69 -9.09
CA LYS A 50 -15.01 38.70 -10.18
C LYS A 50 -14.97 37.28 -9.65
N ALA A 51 -13.95 36.95 -8.87
CA ALA A 51 -13.77 35.63 -8.26
C ALA A 51 -14.63 35.46 -7.00
N SER A 52 -15.09 34.22 -6.76
CA SER A 52 -15.71 33.85 -5.49
C SER A 52 -14.67 33.85 -4.38
N PHE A 53 -15.07 34.24 -3.16
CA PHE A 53 -14.13 34.37 -2.05
C PHE A 53 -14.74 34.02 -0.71
N PHE A 54 -13.86 33.61 0.20
CA PHE A 54 -14.10 33.68 1.63
C PHE A 54 -13.16 34.74 2.21
N LYS A 55 -13.64 35.52 3.18
CA LYS A 55 -12.84 36.53 3.88
C LYS A 55 -13.09 36.44 5.38
N ASN A 56 -12.18 36.98 6.18
CA ASN A 56 -12.19 36.83 7.63
C ASN A 56 -12.26 35.35 8.08
N VAL A 57 -11.48 34.49 7.41
CA VAL A 57 -11.45 33.05 7.71
C VAL A 57 -10.91 32.83 9.13
N GLN A 58 -11.73 32.18 9.96
CA GLN A 58 -11.46 31.89 11.37
C GLN A 58 -12.07 30.54 11.75
N PHE A 59 -11.54 29.93 12.82
CA PHE A 59 -12.10 28.73 13.46
C PHE A 59 -12.17 28.93 14.97
N ILE A 60 -12.90 28.09 15.67
CA ILE A 60 -12.99 28.11 17.14
C ILE A 60 -12.02 27.06 17.69
N ASP A 61 -11.15 27.46 18.61
CA ASP A 61 -10.22 26.55 19.30
C ASP A 61 -10.88 25.84 20.50
N ASP A 62 -10.11 24.98 21.17
CA ASP A 62 -10.51 24.27 22.40
C ASP A 62 -10.85 25.20 23.58
N SER A 63 -10.38 26.45 23.52
CA SER A 63 -10.69 27.51 24.46
C SER A 63 -11.98 28.27 24.10
N TYR A 64 -12.69 27.83 23.06
CA TYR A 64 -13.91 28.44 22.53
C TYR A 64 -13.73 29.88 22.05
N VAL A 65 -12.53 30.23 21.55
CA VAL A 65 -12.21 31.54 21.02
C VAL A 65 -11.99 31.47 19.50
N TYR A 66 -12.48 32.48 18.77
CA TYR A 66 -12.18 32.61 17.35
C TYR A 66 -10.70 32.89 17.10
N ARG A 67 -10.05 32.04 16.32
CA ARG A 67 -8.66 32.14 15.89
C ARG A 67 -8.57 32.26 14.39
N THR A 68 -7.66 33.10 13.91
CA THR A 68 -7.24 33.11 12.52
C THR A 68 -6.19 32.04 12.30
N PRO A 69 -6.30 31.19 11.26
CA PRO A 69 -5.28 30.20 10.94
C PRO A 69 -3.88 30.82 10.80
N ALA A 70 -2.90 30.25 11.52
CA ALA A 70 -1.49 30.66 11.41
C ALA A 70 -0.83 30.08 10.16
N HIS A 71 -1.24 28.87 9.78
CA HIS A 71 -0.80 28.15 8.59
C HIS A 71 -2.02 27.76 7.76
N VAL A 72 -1.92 27.88 6.43
CA VAL A 72 -2.99 27.55 5.49
C VAL A 72 -2.40 26.65 4.42
N ASP A 73 -2.89 25.41 4.38
CA ASP A 73 -2.59 24.49 3.28
C ASP A 73 -3.61 24.68 2.17
N VAL A 74 -3.14 24.72 0.93
CA VAL A 74 -3.99 24.85 -0.26
C VAL A 74 -4.15 23.47 -0.90
N GLY A 75 -5.40 22.99 -0.96
CA GLY A 75 -5.75 21.75 -1.66
C GLY A 75 -6.38 22.06 -3.02
N GLU A 76 -5.67 21.75 -4.10
CA GLU A 76 -6.13 21.88 -5.49
C GLU A 76 -6.06 20.51 -6.16
N GLU A 77 -7.19 19.78 -6.20
CA GLU A 77 -7.23 18.42 -6.77
C GLU A 77 -7.01 18.40 -8.29
N VAL A 78 -7.40 19.48 -8.99
CA VAL A 78 -7.16 19.64 -10.43
C VAL A 78 -6.70 21.08 -10.71
N LYS A 79 -5.45 21.38 -10.37
CA LYS A 79 -4.89 22.74 -10.44
C LYS A 79 -5.07 23.44 -11.79
N LYS A 80 -5.13 22.68 -12.89
CA LYS A 80 -5.36 23.21 -14.24
C LYS A 80 -6.80 23.67 -14.48
N CYS A 81 -7.76 23.20 -13.69
CA CYS A 81 -9.19 23.51 -13.83
C CYS A 81 -9.71 24.39 -12.71
N TYR A 82 -9.28 24.13 -11.48
CA TYR A 82 -9.70 24.81 -10.26
C TYR A 82 -8.46 25.32 -9.53
N GLU A 83 -8.54 26.57 -9.09
CA GLU A 83 -7.45 27.28 -8.43
C GLU A 83 -7.96 27.96 -7.16
N VAL A 84 -7.09 28.03 -6.15
CA VAL A 84 -7.29 28.76 -4.92
C VAL A 84 -6.10 29.72 -4.69
N LYS A 85 -6.39 31.02 -4.58
CA LYS A 85 -5.40 32.03 -4.20
C LYS A 85 -5.69 32.59 -2.83
N VAL A 86 -4.77 32.31 -1.90
CA VAL A 86 -4.84 32.76 -0.51
C VAL A 86 -4.19 34.14 -0.37
N GLY A 87 -4.76 34.98 0.48
CA GLY A 87 -4.20 36.28 0.83
C GLY A 87 -4.52 36.69 2.27
N ARG A 88 -3.79 37.68 2.78
CA ARG A 88 -4.02 38.25 4.10
C ARG A 88 -3.88 39.77 4.06
N LYS A 89 -4.82 40.49 4.68
CA LYS A 89 -4.79 41.95 4.83
C LYS A 89 -5.15 42.35 6.25
N THR A 90 -4.50 43.41 6.74
CA THR A 90 -4.76 44.02 8.05
C THR A 90 -5.64 45.26 7.95
N ASP A 91 -6.40 45.40 6.86
CA ASP A 91 -7.25 46.56 6.53
C ASP A 91 -8.60 46.57 7.27
N GLY A 92 -8.83 45.60 8.17
CA GLY A 92 -10.11 45.41 8.87
C GLY A 92 -11.26 44.91 8.01
N LEU A 93 -11.06 44.75 6.69
CA LEU A 93 -12.10 44.40 5.74
C LEU A 93 -11.99 42.96 5.22
N TRP A 94 -10.77 42.46 5.08
CA TRP A 94 -10.48 41.17 4.43
C TRP A 94 -9.91 40.11 5.38
N GLY A 95 -9.12 40.50 6.39
CA GLY A 95 -8.48 39.55 7.30
C GLY A 95 -7.66 38.49 6.54
N GLN A 96 -7.76 37.23 6.97
CA GLN A 96 -7.35 36.08 6.15
C GLN A 96 -8.45 35.78 5.13
N PHE A 97 -8.10 35.67 3.85
CA PHE A 97 -9.06 35.41 2.78
C PHE A 97 -8.48 34.49 1.72
N PHE A 98 -9.35 33.96 0.87
CA PHE A 98 -8.92 33.33 -0.37
C PHE A 98 -9.97 33.54 -1.46
N PHE A 99 -9.50 33.63 -2.69
CA PHE A 99 -10.31 33.51 -3.88
C PHE A 99 -10.24 32.07 -4.36
N PHE A 100 -11.36 31.51 -4.81
CA PHE A 100 -11.42 30.13 -5.34
C PHE A 100 -12.32 30.10 -6.55
N ARG A 101 -11.96 29.28 -7.55
CA ARG A 101 -12.79 29.02 -8.74
C ARG A 101 -12.19 27.97 -9.68
N GLY A 102 -13.04 27.40 -10.55
CA GLY A 102 -12.66 26.86 -11.86
C GLY A 102 -13.78 27.06 -12.89
N ALA A 103 -13.43 27.25 -14.18
CA ALA A 103 -14.43 27.27 -15.27
C ALA A 103 -14.94 25.85 -15.62
N GLY A 104 -14.26 24.82 -15.11
CA GLY A 104 -14.44 23.44 -15.54
C GLY A 104 -13.68 23.13 -16.84
N GLY A 105 -14.26 22.25 -17.65
CA GLY A 105 -13.69 21.60 -18.81
C GLY A 105 -13.00 22.54 -19.80
N SER A 106 -11.72 22.27 -20.02
CA SER A 106 -10.87 22.84 -21.07
C SER A 106 -9.92 21.75 -21.58
N ASP A 107 -9.23 21.98 -22.69
CA ASP A 107 -8.22 21.02 -23.20
C ASP A 107 -7.02 20.86 -22.25
N GLN A 108 -6.85 21.78 -21.29
CA GLN A 108 -5.83 21.70 -20.24
C GLN A 108 -6.32 20.98 -18.99
N CYS A 109 -7.61 20.68 -18.90
CA CYS A 109 -8.23 19.94 -17.81
C CYS A 109 -8.02 18.43 -17.95
N THR A 110 -6.77 17.99 -17.85
CA THR A 110 -6.42 16.57 -17.84
C THR A 110 -6.31 16.07 -16.40
N TRP A 111 -7.02 14.98 -16.09
CA TRP A 111 -7.05 14.31 -14.78
C TRP A 111 -5.74 13.65 -14.35
N LEU A 112 -4.73 13.68 -15.21
CA LEU A 112 -3.52 12.91 -15.10
C LEU A 112 -2.34 13.88 -15.06
N ASP A 113 -1.84 14.16 -13.86
CA ASP A 113 -0.46 14.58 -13.72
C ASP A 113 0.38 13.31 -13.93
N ILE A 114 0.96 13.19 -15.12
CA ILE A 114 1.76 12.05 -15.55
C ILE A 114 3.21 12.36 -15.21
N HIS A 115 3.76 11.67 -14.23
CA HIS A 115 5.17 11.75 -13.89
C HIS A 115 5.91 10.60 -14.60
N LYS A 116 6.96 10.91 -15.36
CA LYS A 116 7.82 9.88 -15.96
C LYS A 116 9.02 9.64 -15.04
N ILE A 117 9.21 8.39 -14.62
CA ILE A 117 10.39 7.92 -13.89
C ILE A 117 10.99 6.79 -14.73
N ASP A 118 12.17 7.03 -15.30
CA ASP A 118 12.80 6.15 -16.28
C ASP A 118 11.84 5.77 -17.43
N ASN A 119 11.55 4.47 -17.60
CA ASN A 119 10.60 3.93 -18.59
C ASN A 119 9.16 3.80 -18.07
N HIS A 120 8.89 4.18 -16.82
CA HIS A 120 7.59 4.01 -16.16
C HIS A 120 6.89 5.35 -16.02
N SER A 121 5.58 5.35 -16.22
CA SER A 121 4.73 6.53 -16.03
C SER A 121 3.88 6.31 -14.79
N ILE A 122 3.81 7.29 -13.92
CA ILE A 122 2.98 7.24 -12.73
C ILE A 122 1.91 8.31 -12.83
N ASP A 123 0.69 7.87 -12.59
CA ASP A 123 -0.52 8.67 -12.67
C ASP A 123 -0.99 9.00 -11.26
N CYS A 124 -1.26 10.28 -10.99
CA CYS A 124 -1.97 10.66 -9.77
C CYS A 124 -3.47 10.61 -10.04
N ILE A 125 -4.16 9.71 -9.35
CA ILE A 125 -5.61 9.54 -9.47
C ILE A 125 -6.31 9.93 -8.18
N ASP A 126 -7.49 10.51 -8.30
CA ASP A 126 -8.37 10.81 -7.16
C ASP A 126 -8.55 9.56 -6.27
N ILE A 127 -8.45 9.75 -4.95
CA ILE A 127 -8.47 8.65 -3.99
C ILE A 127 -9.76 7.82 -4.08
N TYR A 128 -10.90 8.40 -4.45
CA TYR A 128 -12.16 7.68 -4.62
C TYR A 128 -12.28 6.94 -5.96
N GLN A 129 -11.28 7.06 -6.83
CA GLN A 129 -11.26 6.47 -8.16
C GLN A 129 -10.22 5.38 -8.33
N GLN A 130 -9.53 5.08 -7.26
CA GLN A 130 -8.64 3.93 -7.22
C GLN A 130 -9.41 2.63 -7.50
N PRO A 131 -8.71 1.61 -8.05
CA PRO A 131 -9.33 0.34 -8.42
C PRO A 131 -10.16 -0.31 -7.31
N ALA A 132 -9.82 -0.10 -6.04
CA ALA A 132 -10.54 -0.61 -4.88
C ALA A 132 -12.07 -0.48 -4.99
N PHE A 133 -12.57 0.70 -5.36
CA PHE A 133 -14.00 1.01 -5.35
C PHE A 133 -14.78 0.45 -6.55
N GLN A 134 -14.09 -0.24 -7.46
CA GLN A 134 -14.73 -1.04 -8.50
C GLN A 134 -15.19 -2.40 -7.96
N HIS A 135 -14.76 -2.80 -6.76
CA HIS A 135 -15.19 -4.04 -6.12
C HIS A 135 -16.66 -3.93 -5.66
N PRO A 136 -17.54 -4.89 -6.00
CA PRO A 136 -18.96 -4.82 -5.65
C PRO A 136 -19.24 -4.62 -4.15
N SER A 137 -18.45 -5.26 -3.28
CA SER A 137 -18.58 -5.12 -1.83
C SER A 137 -18.13 -3.75 -1.28
N LEU A 138 -17.49 -2.91 -2.09
CA LEU A 138 -16.87 -1.65 -1.65
C LEU A 138 -17.55 -0.39 -2.21
N VAL A 139 -18.68 -0.53 -2.91
CA VAL A 139 -19.38 0.60 -3.56
C VAL A 139 -19.78 1.71 -2.57
N ASN A 140 -20.13 1.35 -1.32
CA ASN A 140 -20.47 2.29 -0.25
C ASN A 140 -19.44 2.30 0.89
N HIS A 141 -18.21 1.86 0.61
CA HIS A 141 -17.16 1.79 1.61
C HIS A 141 -16.76 3.18 2.10
N THR A 142 -16.72 3.38 3.42
CA THR A 142 -16.25 4.65 3.99
C THR A 142 -14.73 4.66 4.03
N LEU A 143 -14.12 5.60 3.31
CA LEU A 143 -12.66 5.75 3.24
C LEU A 143 -12.07 6.03 4.63
N GLN A 144 -11.09 5.22 5.03
CA GLN A 144 -10.33 5.41 6.26
C GLN A 144 -8.94 5.96 5.93
N LEU A 145 -8.68 7.25 6.19
CA LEU A 145 -7.39 7.87 5.80
C LEU A 145 -6.21 7.45 6.70
N LYS A 146 -6.46 7.04 7.94
CA LYS A 146 -5.43 6.60 8.89
C LYS A 146 -5.98 5.52 9.85
N PRO A 147 -5.12 4.64 10.38
CA PRO A 147 -5.51 3.73 11.46
C PRO A 147 -5.96 4.51 12.70
N ASN A 148 -6.97 4.00 13.42
CA ASN A 148 -7.48 4.61 14.65
C ASN A 148 -6.58 4.34 15.84
N TYR A 149 -5.96 3.17 15.85
CA TYR A 149 -5.02 2.77 16.89
C TYR A 149 -3.62 2.64 16.28
N PRO A 150 -2.80 3.71 16.28
CA PRO A 150 -1.42 3.60 15.86
C PRO A 150 -0.69 2.73 16.88
N ILE A 151 -0.53 1.44 16.57
CA ILE A 151 0.32 0.54 17.34
C ILE A 151 1.69 1.21 17.39
N ARG A 152 2.12 1.61 18.59
CA ARG A 152 3.32 2.45 18.74
C ARG A 152 4.51 1.72 18.10
N PRO A 153 5.17 2.31 17.11
CA PRO A 153 6.33 1.68 16.52
C PRO A 153 7.48 1.80 17.50
N LEU A 154 7.75 0.73 18.24
CA LEU A 154 9.03 0.58 18.92
C LEU A 154 10.09 0.43 17.83
N ASN A 155 10.93 1.47 17.70
CA ASN A 155 12.16 1.54 16.92
C ASN A 155 12.11 0.81 15.56
N TYR A 156 11.53 1.44 14.54
CA TYR A 156 11.82 1.01 13.16
C TYR A 156 13.32 1.10 12.92
N TYR A 157 13.87 0.11 12.20
CA TYR A 157 15.23 0.25 11.72
C TYR A 157 15.21 1.46 10.79
N ALA A 158 16.18 2.37 10.92
CA ALA A 158 16.33 3.46 9.95
C ALA A 158 16.71 2.83 8.61
N SER A 159 15.70 2.43 7.84
CA SER A 159 15.86 1.85 6.52
C SER A 159 16.57 2.87 5.65
N LYS A 160 17.69 2.46 5.07
CA LYS A 160 18.38 3.24 4.03
C LYS A 160 17.83 2.91 2.63
N VAL A 161 16.82 2.04 2.54
CA VAL A 161 16.15 1.71 1.28
C VAL A 161 15.18 2.84 0.97
N SER A 162 15.53 3.62 -0.03
CA SER A 162 14.61 4.52 -0.70
C SER A 162 13.63 3.73 -1.56
N LEU A 163 12.38 4.20 -1.59
CA LEU A 163 11.40 3.87 -2.61
C LEU A 163 11.41 5.05 -3.60
N PRO A 164 12.25 5.00 -4.66
CA PRO A 164 12.56 6.18 -5.44
C PRO A 164 11.31 6.72 -6.13
N TRP A 165 11.02 7.98 -5.82
CA TRP A 165 10.13 8.85 -6.59
C TRP A 165 10.93 10.11 -6.98
N SER A 166 11.53 10.13 -8.17
CA SER A 166 12.31 11.29 -8.65
C SER A 166 11.38 12.38 -9.18
N SER A 167 11.61 13.68 -9.08
CA SER A 167 12.40 14.49 -8.16
C SER A 167 11.46 15.66 -7.81
N SER A 168 11.09 15.80 -6.53
CA SER A 168 10.27 16.88 -5.91
C SER A 168 8.76 16.70 -5.61
N GLN A 169 8.09 15.56 -5.87
CA GLN A 169 6.62 15.50 -5.77
C GLN A 169 6.04 14.25 -5.07
N SER A 170 5.04 14.46 -4.22
CA SER A 170 3.98 13.49 -3.96
C SER A 170 2.83 13.74 -4.92
N CYS A 171 1.89 12.81 -5.06
CA CYS A 171 0.60 13.15 -5.64
C CYS A 171 -0.10 14.24 -4.81
N PRO A 172 -0.93 15.10 -5.43
CA PRO A 172 -1.73 16.10 -4.73
C PRO A 172 -2.55 15.51 -3.58
N LYS A 173 -2.84 16.31 -2.56
CA LYS A 173 -3.72 15.89 -1.45
C LYS A 173 -5.07 15.43 -2.02
N GLY A 174 -5.56 14.28 -1.56
CA GLY A 174 -6.79 13.67 -2.09
C GLY A 174 -6.56 12.74 -3.29
N SER A 175 -5.32 12.50 -3.69
CA SER A 175 -4.97 11.57 -4.77
C SER A 175 -3.91 10.55 -4.34
N ILE A 176 -3.82 9.44 -5.08
CA ILE A 176 -2.82 8.40 -4.88
C ILE A 176 -2.01 8.19 -6.17
N PRO A 177 -0.73 7.82 -6.04
CA PRO A 177 0.06 7.42 -7.19
C PRO A 177 -0.28 5.98 -7.60
N ILE A 178 -0.52 5.77 -8.90
CA ILE A 178 -0.69 4.47 -9.53
C ILE A 178 0.24 4.35 -10.73
N GLU A 179 1.03 3.28 -10.80
CA GLU A 179 1.87 3.04 -11.97
C GLU A 179 1.00 2.72 -13.19
N ARG A 180 1.22 3.44 -14.29
CA ARG A 180 0.49 3.21 -15.53
C ARG A 180 0.96 1.91 -16.15
N ILE A 181 0.00 1.02 -16.35
CA ILE A 181 0.13 -0.17 -17.17
C ILE A 181 0.23 0.28 -18.65
N GLN A 182 1.33 -0.03 -19.34
CA GLN A 182 1.43 0.29 -20.76
C GLN A 182 0.54 -0.68 -21.56
N GLY A 183 -0.18 -0.19 -22.58
CA GLY A 183 -1.14 -1.00 -23.35
C GLY A 183 -0.57 -2.20 -24.13
N ASN A 184 0.76 -2.42 -24.08
CA ASN A 184 1.44 -3.62 -24.57
C ASN A 184 1.75 -4.65 -23.46
N ASP A 185 1.49 -4.34 -22.19
CA ASP A 185 1.47 -5.32 -21.11
C ASP A 185 0.24 -6.21 -21.33
N LEU A 186 0.50 -7.35 -21.95
CA LEU A 186 -0.45 -8.37 -22.36
C LEU A 186 -1.16 -9.00 -21.14
N PHE A 187 -2.11 -8.29 -20.52
CA PHE A 187 -3.14 -8.91 -19.67
C PHE A 187 -4.25 -9.55 -20.51
N THR A 188 -4.14 -9.47 -21.83
CA THR A 188 -5.12 -9.98 -22.79
C THR A 188 -4.64 -11.31 -23.39
N ASN A 189 -5.30 -12.39 -22.95
CA ASN A 189 -5.48 -13.64 -23.67
C ASN A 189 -4.28 -14.58 -23.89
N ASN A 190 -3.19 -14.48 -23.12
CA ASN A 190 -2.16 -15.52 -23.14
C ASN A 190 -2.28 -16.41 -21.90
N ASN A 191 -2.71 -17.67 -22.05
CA ASN A 191 -2.90 -18.61 -20.94
C ASN A 191 -1.64 -18.73 -20.07
N LEU A 192 -0.44 -18.69 -20.67
CA LEU A 192 0.84 -18.71 -19.97
C LEU A 192 1.02 -17.57 -18.97
N VAL A 193 0.57 -16.36 -19.34
CA VAL A 193 0.65 -15.16 -18.50
C VAL A 193 -0.37 -15.23 -17.38
N ASN A 194 -1.59 -15.71 -17.68
CA ASN A 194 -2.60 -15.91 -16.64
C ASN A 194 -2.10 -16.90 -15.58
N HIS A 195 -1.51 -18.05 -15.95
CA HIS A 195 -0.97 -19.01 -14.98
C HIS A 195 0.12 -18.42 -14.08
N THR A 196 0.96 -17.51 -14.58
CA THR A 196 2.05 -16.90 -13.78
C THR A 196 1.53 -15.98 -12.67
N PHE A 197 0.33 -15.42 -12.84
CA PHE A 197 -0.28 -14.51 -11.86
C PHE A 197 -1.17 -15.22 -10.84
N HIS A 198 -1.45 -16.52 -11.01
CA HIS A 198 -2.22 -17.30 -10.04
C HIS A 198 -1.26 -17.97 -9.07
N LYS A 199 -1.39 -17.64 -7.78
CA LYS A 199 -0.76 -18.38 -6.68
C LYS A 199 -1.62 -19.57 -6.29
N HIS A 200 -1.07 -20.56 -5.58
CA HIS A 200 -1.80 -21.71 -5.08
C HIS A 200 -1.80 -21.81 -3.55
N PRO A 201 -2.73 -22.57 -2.94
CA PRO A 201 -2.70 -22.84 -1.50
C PRO A 201 -1.37 -23.50 -1.11
N HIS A 202 -0.78 -23.03 -0.03
CA HIS A 202 0.50 -23.53 0.47
C HIS A 202 0.37 -24.96 1.02
N HIS A 203 1.27 -25.85 0.61
CA HIS A 203 1.17 -27.28 0.90
C HIS A 203 1.75 -27.72 2.27
N PHE A 204 2.19 -26.77 3.09
CA PHE A 204 2.92 -27.00 4.34
C PHE A 204 2.18 -27.81 5.42
N LEU A 205 0.85 -27.86 5.38
CA LEU A 205 0.02 -28.56 6.38
C LEU A 205 -0.33 -30.01 5.99
N GLY A 206 0.48 -30.65 5.14
CA GLY A 206 0.42 -32.11 4.93
C GLY A 206 -0.60 -32.59 3.91
N GLN A 207 -1.19 -31.70 3.10
CA GLN A 207 -2.02 -32.09 1.95
C GLN A 207 -1.31 -31.72 0.64
N ARG A 208 -0.57 -32.69 0.09
CA ARG A 208 -0.22 -32.68 -1.34
C ARG A 208 -1.48 -33.04 -2.12
N GLU A 209 -2.31 -32.05 -2.46
CA GLU A 209 -3.06 -32.21 -3.70
C GLU A 209 -2.06 -32.03 -4.84
N MET A 210 -1.95 -33.03 -5.72
CA MET A 210 -1.08 -32.93 -6.89
C MET A 210 -1.55 -31.72 -7.70
N GLN A 211 -0.71 -30.69 -7.81
CA GLN A 211 -0.93 -29.62 -8.79
C GLN A 211 -1.05 -30.27 -10.17
N GLN A 212 -2.24 -30.21 -10.78
CA GLN A 212 -2.44 -30.71 -12.14
C GLN A 212 -1.85 -29.68 -13.10
N GLY A 213 -0.58 -29.87 -13.48
CA GLY A 213 0.07 -28.96 -14.42
C GLY A 213 1.59 -29.12 -14.45
N ASN A 214 2.22 -28.26 -15.25
CA ASN A 214 3.67 -28.10 -15.23
C ASN A 214 4.09 -26.93 -14.33
N ASP A 215 3.15 -26.27 -13.65
CA ASP A 215 3.44 -25.13 -12.78
C ASP A 215 3.86 -25.68 -11.41
N GLU A 216 4.91 -25.11 -10.83
CA GLU A 216 5.49 -25.53 -9.55
C GLU A 216 5.78 -24.26 -8.73
N GLU A 217 5.32 -24.26 -7.48
CA GLU A 217 5.65 -23.25 -6.48
C GLU A 217 6.50 -23.91 -5.39
N VAL A 218 7.60 -23.26 -5.02
CA VAL A 218 8.49 -23.74 -3.96
C VAL A 218 8.58 -22.67 -2.90
N HIS A 219 8.23 -23.05 -1.69
CA HIS A 219 8.17 -22.17 -0.54
C HIS A 219 9.17 -22.62 0.53
N GLU A 220 9.88 -21.64 1.08
CA GLU A 220 10.83 -21.85 2.17
C GLU A 220 10.54 -20.80 3.24
N CYS A 221 9.98 -21.24 4.36
CA CYS A 221 9.39 -20.33 5.32
C CYS A 221 9.54 -20.71 6.78
N TYR A 222 9.49 -19.66 7.60
CA TYR A 222 9.28 -19.70 9.02
C TYR A 222 7.78 -19.49 9.28
N SER A 223 7.10 -20.46 9.89
CA SER A 223 5.67 -20.45 10.17
C SER A 223 5.36 -20.45 11.66
N SER A 224 4.30 -19.73 11.99
CA SER A 224 3.74 -19.64 13.33
C SER A 224 2.24 -19.86 13.30
N SER A 225 1.75 -20.63 14.27
CA SER A 225 0.34 -20.81 14.59
C SER A 225 0.04 -20.24 15.99
N PRO A 226 -0.17 -18.91 16.13
CA PRO A 226 -0.37 -18.27 17.43
C PRO A 226 -1.81 -18.42 17.99
N ASP A 227 -2.56 -19.43 17.55
CA ASP A 227 -4.02 -19.60 17.67
C ASP A 227 -4.84 -18.50 16.98
N LYS A 228 -4.59 -17.23 17.33
CA LYS A 228 -5.09 -16.02 16.69
C LYS A 228 -4.06 -14.89 16.75
N THR A 229 -3.85 -14.21 15.64
CA THR A 229 -3.06 -12.97 15.56
C THR A 229 -3.82 -11.86 14.86
N TYR A 230 -3.64 -10.63 15.33
CA TYR A 230 -4.22 -9.43 14.75
C TYR A 230 -3.23 -8.68 13.86
N GLY A 231 -2.07 -9.26 13.60
CA GLY A 231 -1.05 -8.67 12.75
C GLY A 231 0.30 -9.37 12.81
N LEU A 232 1.19 -8.96 11.93
CA LEU A 232 2.58 -9.37 11.91
C LEU A 232 3.48 -8.19 11.59
N LYS A 233 4.75 -8.32 11.95
CA LYS A 233 5.81 -7.39 11.59
C LYS A 233 7.11 -8.15 11.40
N ALA A 234 7.88 -7.78 10.39
CA ALA A 234 9.26 -8.21 10.24
C ALA A 234 10.10 -7.18 9.48
N THR A 235 11.41 -7.25 9.67
CA THR A 235 12.40 -6.59 8.84
C THR A 235 12.94 -7.58 7.81
N LEU A 236 12.73 -7.30 6.51
CA LEU A 236 13.09 -8.15 5.39
C LEU A 236 14.34 -7.62 4.70
N ASN A 237 15.36 -8.45 4.55
CA ASN A 237 16.54 -8.10 3.76
C ASN A 237 16.20 -8.08 2.26
N VAL A 238 16.64 -7.04 1.54
CA VAL A 238 16.32 -6.83 0.13
C VAL A 238 17.48 -7.29 -0.75
N TRP A 239 17.20 -8.19 -1.69
CA TRP A 239 18.12 -8.73 -2.69
C TRP A 239 17.50 -8.64 -4.08
N ASN A 240 18.34 -8.77 -5.11
CA ASN A 240 17.89 -8.91 -6.49
C ASN A 240 18.24 -10.30 -7.05
N PRO A 241 17.50 -11.36 -6.67
CA PRO A 241 17.77 -12.71 -7.15
C PRO A 241 17.64 -12.81 -8.67
N LYS A 242 18.50 -13.64 -9.27
CA LYS A 242 18.38 -13.98 -10.68
C LYS A 242 17.19 -14.93 -10.89
N VAL A 243 16.30 -14.55 -11.79
CA VAL A 243 15.23 -15.39 -12.32
C VAL A 243 15.68 -15.97 -13.67
N GLU A 244 15.55 -17.29 -13.88
CA GLU A 244 16.04 -17.99 -15.08
C GLU A 244 15.26 -17.59 -16.34
N LYS A 245 13.93 -17.54 -16.25
CA LYS A 245 13.03 -17.30 -17.39
C LYS A 245 12.07 -16.16 -17.10
N GLN A 246 11.56 -15.55 -18.17
CA GLN A 246 10.66 -14.39 -18.06
C GLN A 246 9.37 -14.69 -17.27
N HIS A 247 8.87 -15.93 -17.33
CA HIS A 247 7.64 -16.40 -16.68
C HIS A 247 7.89 -17.07 -15.34
N GLU A 248 9.03 -16.80 -14.72
CA GLU A 248 9.32 -17.25 -13.36
C GLU A 248 9.34 -16.03 -12.45
N PHE A 249 9.23 -16.23 -11.14
CA PHE A 249 9.40 -15.17 -10.17
C PHE A 249 10.10 -15.66 -8.91
N SER A 250 10.67 -14.72 -8.17
CA SER A 250 11.14 -14.92 -6.81
C SER A 250 10.62 -13.79 -5.93
N VAL A 251 10.10 -14.15 -4.76
CA VAL A 251 9.60 -13.21 -3.77
C VAL A 251 10.19 -13.48 -2.38
N SER A 252 10.25 -12.43 -1.57
CA SER A 252 10.44 -12.52 -0.13
C SER A 252 9.36 -11.70 0.55
N GLN A 253 8.59 -12.33 1.44
CA GLN A 253 7.32 -11.80 1.88
C GLN A 253 6.98 -12.20 3.31
N VAL A 254 6.02 -11.47 3.86
CA VAL A 254 5.25 -11.85 5.05
C VAL A 254 3.82 -12.15 4.63
N TRP A 255 3.18 -13.10 5.30
CA TRP A 255 1.82 -13.48 4.96
C TRP A 255 0.99 -13.88 6.17
N LEU A 256 -0.23 -13.34 6.22
CA LEU A 256 -1.26 -13.68 7.21
C LEU A 256 -2.32 -14.56 6.57
N ILE A 257 -2.73 -15.59 7.29
CA ILE A 257 -3.69 -16.58 6.80
C ILE A 257 -4.87 -16.70 7.77
N GLY A 258 -6.10 -16.52 7.26
CA GLY A 258 -7.35 -16.76 7.96
C GLY A 258 -8.07 -18.00 7.44
N GLY A 259 -8.57 -18.83 8.37
CA GLY A 259 -9.42 -19.99 8.13
C GLY A 259 -8.84 -21.02 7.16
N GLU A 260 -7.90 -21.86 7.59
CA GLU A 260 -7.30 -22.94 6.76
C GLU A 260 -6.93 -22.52 5.32
N GLN A 261 -6.29 -21.36 5.16
CA GLN A 261 -5.89 -20.79 3.87
C GLN A 261 -7.01 -20.24 2.98
N MET A 262 -8.18 -19.95 3.57
CA MET A 262 -9.28 -19.35 2.84
C MET A 262 -9.04 -17.87 2.53
N ASN A 263 -8.37 -17.13 3.41
CA ASN A 263 -8.01 -15.72 3.20
C ASN A 263 -6.52 -15.51 3.42
N THR A 264 -5.83 -14.86 2.50
CA THR A 264 -4.43 -14.45 2.70
C THR A 264 -4.20 -12.98 2.39
N LEU A 265 -3.33 -12.36 3.19
CA LEU A 265 -2.78 -11.03 2.98
C LEU A 265 -1.27 -11.12 2.99
N GLU A 266 -0.63 -10.67 1.92
CA GLU A 266 0.79 -10.87 1.67
C GLU A 266 1.45 -9.54 1.27
N ALA A 267 2.65 -9.30 1.75
CA ALA A 267 3.42 -8.11 1.40
C ALA A 267 4.93 -8.40 1.45
N GLY A 268 5.69 -7.80 0.55
CA GLY A 268 7.12 -8.08 0.45
C GLY A 268 7.77 -7.43 -0.75
N TRP A 269 8.85 -8.05 -1.22
CA TRP A 269 9.51 -7.67 -2.46
C TRP A 269 9.59 -8.84 -3.45
N ALA A 270 9.59 -8.51 -4.74
CA ALA A 270 9.56 -9.47 -5.83
C ALA A 270 10.54 -9.08 -6.95
N VAL A 271 11.13 -10.09 -7.58
CA VAL A 271 11.67 -10.01 -8.95
C VAL A 271 10.71 -10.80 -9.84
N PHE A 272 9.92 -10.09 -10.64
CA PHE A 272 8.84 -10.68 -11.43
C PHE A 272 8.80 -10.08 -12.85
N PRO A 273 9.60 -10.61 -13.79
CA PRO A 273 9.76 -10.01 -15.12
C PRO A 273 8.49 -9.98 -15.97
N THR A 274 7.64 -11.01 -15.88
CA THR A 274 6.33 -10.99 -16.57
C THR A 274 5.40 -9.89 -16.01
N MET A 275 5.51 -9.56 -14.72
CA MET A 275 4.71 -8.51 -14.08
C MET A 275 5.21 -7.11 -14.43
N TYR A 276 6.52 -6.89 -14.32
CA TYR A 276 7.11 -5.55 -14.32
C TYR A 276 7.85 -5.19 -15.62
N GLY A 277 7.97 -6.13 -16.56
CA GLY A 277 8.77 -5.98 -17.79
C GLY A 277 10.28 -5.85 -17.54
N THR A 278 10.70 -5.99 -16.29
CA THR A 278 12.02 -5.61 -15.75
C THR A 278 12.47 -6.66 -14.72
N THR A 279 13.76 -6.72 -14.41
CA THR A 279 14.34 -7.73 -13.49
C THR A 279 14.79 -7.11 -12.16
N GLU A 280 14.44 -5.85 -11.93
CA GLU A 280 14.71 -5.11 -10.72
C GLU A 280 13.74 -5.50 -9.61
N THR A 281 14.25 -5.51 -8.38
CA THR A 281 13.45 -5.76 -7.19
C THR A 281 12.46 -4.64 -6.93
N ARG A 282 11.18 -5.01 -6.80
CA ARG A 282 10.10 -4.08 -6.49
C ARG A 282 9.32 -4.53 -5.28
N PHE A 283 8.76 -3.57 -4.54
CA PHE A 283 7.77 -3.88 -3.52
C PHE A 283 6.52 -4.48 -4.17
N PHE A 284 5.78 -5.29 -3.44
CA PHE A 284 4.48 -5.78 -3.87
C PHE A 284 3.59 -6.14 -2.68
N ILE A 285 2.30 -6.23 -2.97
CA ILE A 285 1.30 -6.87 -2.14
C ILE A 285 0.56 -7.92 -2.95
N TYR A 286 0.08 -8.95 -2.26
CA TYR A 286 -0.87 -9.92 -2.80
C TYR A 286 -1.97 -10.21 -1.78
N TRP A 287 -3.17 -10.54 -2.25
CA TRP A 287 -4.22 -11.04 -1.37
C TRP A 287 -5.18 -11.96 -2.12
N THR A 288 -5.79 -12.90 -1.40
CA THR A 288 -6.91 -13.72 -1.88
C THR A 288 -8.02 -13.81 -0.84
N PRO A 289 -9.30 -13.69 -1.24
CA PRO A 289 -10.45 -13.86 -0.37
C PRO A 289 -11.03 -15.29 -0.38
N ASP A 290 -10.50 -16.21 -1.20
CA ASP A 290 -11.19 -17.46 -1.53
C ASP A 290 -10.25 -18.63 -1.89
N GLN A 291 -9.23 -18.85 -1.04
CA GLN A 291 -8.31 -19.99 -1.19
C GLN A 291 -7.62 -20.00 -2.56
N TYR A 292 -7.15 -18.83 -2.98
CA TYR A 292 -6.42 -18.63 -4.23
C TYR A 292 -7.19 -18.93 -5.51
N LYS A 293 -8.52 -19.14 -5.44
CA LYS A 293 -9.37 -19.21 -6.64
C LYS A 293 -9.39 -17.87 -7.39
N THR A 294 -9.37 -16.79 -6.63
CA THR A 294 -9.11 -15.44 -7.09
C THR A 294 -8.00 -14.82 -6.25
N GLY A 295 -7.36 -13.79 -6.78
CA GLY A 295 -6.34 -13.07 -6.02
C GLY A 295 -5.86 -11.85 -6.77
N CYS A 296 -5.09 -11.03 -6.09
CA CYS A 296 -4.76 -9.73 -6.60
C CYS A 296 -3.38 -9.24 -6.21
N TYR A 297 -2.56 -8.93 -7.22
CA TYR A 297 -1.32 -8.21 -7.06
C TYR A 297 -1.52 -6.70 -7.12
N ASN A 298 -0.94 -5.98 -6.16
CA ASN A 298 -0.89 -4.52 -6.12
C ASN A 298 -2.28 -3.89 -6.36
N LEU A 299 -2.37 -2.88 -7.23
CA LEU A 299 -3.64 -2.25 -7.63
C LEU A 299 -4.18 -2.79 -8.96
N ARG A 300 -3.73 -3.96 -9.43
CA ARG A 300 -4.13 -4.51 -10.75
C ARG A 300 -5.58 -4.99 -10.77
N CYS A 301 -6.20 -5.09 -9.60
CA CYS A 301 -7.58 -5.54 -9.41
C CYS A 301 -8.22 -4.83 -8.21
N PRO A 302 -9.55 -4.81 -8.14
CA PRO A 302 -10.28 -4.12 -7.08
C PRO A 302 -10.15 -4.81 -5.73
N GLY A 303 -9.72 -4.09 -4.69
CA GLY A 303 -9.96 -4.48 -3.29
C GLY A 303 -9.03 -3.84 -2.24
N PHE A 304 -7.78 -3.50 -2.59
CA PHE A 304 -6.89 -2.77 -1.70
C PHE A 304 -7.11 -1.26 -1.81
N VAL A 305 -7.32 -0.58 -0.69
CA VAL A 305 -7.49 0.88 -0.62
C VAL A 305 -6.17 1.53 -0.23
N GLN A 306 -5.44 2.06 -1.21
CA GLN A 306 -4.27 2.90 -0.98
C GLN A 306 -4.69 4.28 -0.48
N THR A 307 -3.96 4.81 0.50
CA THR A 307 -4.19 6.15 1.06
C THR A 307 -2.93 7.03 1.02
N ASN A 308 -1.76 6.42 0.81
CA ASN A 308 -0.50 7.13 0.75
C ASN A 308 -0.29 7.83 -0.61
N PRO A 309 -0.04 9.17 -0.63
CA PRO A 309 0.18 9.90 -1.87
C PRO A 309 1.65 9.95 -2.33
N HIS A 310 2.57 9.34 -1.60
CA HIS A 310 4.03 9.50 -1.81
C HIS A 310 4.70 8.29 -2.47
N THR A 311 4.07 7.11 -2.42
CA THR A 311 4.75 5.86 -2.78
C THR A 311 3.79 4.91 -3.49
N THR A 312 4.22 4.32 -4.60
CA THR A 312 3.48 3.24 -5.29
C THR A 312 3.80 1.89 -4.68
N LEU A 313 2.84 0.97 -4.72
CA LEU A 313 3.07 -0.41 -4.30
C LEU A 313 4.11 -1.11 -5.19
N ASP A 314 4.16 -0.79 -6.49
CA ASP A 314 5.13 -1.35 -7.46
C ASP A 314 6.51 -0.65 -7.46
N SER A 315 6.81 0.15 -6.41
CA SER A 315 8.06 0.94 -6.33
C SER A 315 9.32 0.08 -6.32
N TYR A 316 10.36 0.56 -7.02
CA TYR A 316 11.71 0.01 -6.89
C TYR A 316 12.21 0.10 -5.45
N LEU A 317 13.01 -0.88 -5.05
CA LEU A 317 13.69 -0.87 -3.76
C LEU A 317 15.19 -0.66 -3.97
N LEU A 318 15.67 0.54 -3.65
CA LEU A 318 17.08 0.89 -3.83
C LEU A 318 17.67 1.56 -2.58
N PRO A 319 18.93 1.27 -2.23
CA PRO A 319 19.81 0.26 -2.81
C PRO A 319 19.48 -1.18 -2.37
N ILE A 320 20.00 -2.17 -3.11
CA ILE A 320 19.89 -3.61 -2.80
C ILE A 320 21.12 -4.15 -2.07
N SER A 321 20.97 -5.26 -1.34
CA SER A 321 22.08 -5.89 -0.60
C SER A 321 23.12 -6.52 -1.52
N VAL A 322 24.36 -6.60 -1.04
CA VAL A 322 25.49 -7.16 -1.79
C VAL A 322 26.14 -8.26 -0.99
N TYR A 323 26.48 -9.37 -1.65
CA TYR A 323 27.16 -10.51 -1.03
C TYR A 323 28.48 -10.08 -0.36
N GLY A 324 28.63 -10.38 0.93
CA GLY A 324 29.76 -9.96 1.76
C GLY A 324 29.84 -8.45 2.05
N GLY A 325 28.94 -7.65 1.48
CA GLY A 325 28.97 -6.20 1.45
C GLY A 325 27.87 -5.52 2.28
N PRO A 326 27.50 -4.27 1.92
CA PRO A 326 26.39 -3.55 2.55
C PRO A 326 25.07 -4.32 2.46
N GLN A 327 24.30 -4.24 3.55
CA GLN A 327 23.00 -4.91 3.68
C GLN A 327 21.90 -3.87 3.84
N TYR A 328 20.79 -4.08 3.13
CA TYR A 328 19.64 -3.19 3.14
C TYR A 328 18.37 -3.98 3.39
N ALA A 329 17.45 -3.39 4.14
CA ALA A 329 16.25 -4.07 4.58
C ALA A 329 15.07 -3.10 4.67
N ILE A 330 13.87 -3.62 4.50
CA ILE A 330 12.61 -2.90 4.67
C ILE A 330 11.84 -3.46 5.86
N ASP A 331 11.10 -2.61 6.55
CA ASP A 331 10.19 -3.04 7.61
C ASP A 331 8.77 -3.15 7.02
N VAL A 332 8.16 -4.33 7.14
CA VAL A 332 6.80 -4.60 6.64
C VAL A 332 5.94 -5.02 7.81
N GLU A 333 4.75 -4.43 7.88
CA GLU A 333 3.78 -4.65 8.94
C GLU A 333 2.38 -4.73 8.34
N ILE A 334 1.65 -5.79 8.70
CA ILE A 334 0.22 -5.95 8.39
C ILE A 334 -0.49 -6.07 9.73
N PHE A 335 -1.49 -5.22 9.99
CA PHE A 335 -2.19 -5.22 11.26
C PHE A 335 -3.67 -4.87 11.11
N LYS A 336 -4.51 -5.43 11.95
CA LYS A 336 -5.94 -5.16 11.98
C LYS A 336 -6.23 -3.92 12.83
N ASP A 337 -6.97 -2.95 12.30
CA ASP A 337 -7.44 -1.81 13.08
C ASP A 337 -8.53 -2.25 14.07
N LYS A 338 -8.34 -1.93 15.35
CA LYS A 338 -9.23 -2.38 16.42
C LYS A 338 -10.66 -1.85 16.30
N ILE A 339 -10.83 -0.69 15.70
CA ILE A 339 -12.12 0.02 15.63
C ILE A 339 -12.86 -0.33 14.35
N THR A 340 -12.22 -0.20 13.20
CA THR A 340 -12.88 -0.46 11.91
C THR A 340 -12.85 -1.94 11.54
N GLY A 341 -11.84 -2.67 11.99
CA GLY A 341 -11.56 -4.05 11.59
C GLY A 341 -10.80 -4.18 10.27
N ASN A 342 -10.48 -3.07 9.60
CA ASN A 342 -9.72 -3.07 8.35
C ASN A 342 -8.28 -3.50 8.59
N TRP A 343 -7.69 -4.23 7.65
CA TRP A 343 -6.31 -4.68 7.72
C TRP A 343 -5.39 -3.68 7.04
N TRP A 344 -4.55 -3.00 7.81
CA TRP A 344 -3.63 -1.98 7.35
C TRP A 344 -2.29 -2.58 6.94
N LEU A 345 -1.73 -2.03 5.87
CA LEU A 345 -0.34 -2.22 5.47
C LEU A 345 0.48 -1.00 5.87
N ARG A 346 1.60 -1.25 6.55
CA ARG A 346 2.60 -0.25 6.87
C ARG A 346 3.97 -0.68 6.37
N LEU A 347 4.61 0.20 5.63
CA LEU A 347 5.92 0.00 5.02
C LEU A 347 6.88 1.04 5.56
N GLN A 348 7.98 0.61 6.18
CA GLN A 348 8.98 1.49 6.81
C GLN A 348 8.37 2.53 7.77
N GLY A 349 7.31 2.14 8.48
CA GLY A 349 6.59 3.04 9.39
C GLY A 349 5.59 3.99 8.73
N VAL A 350 5.44 3.92 7.41
CA VAL A 350 4.47 4.71 6.64
C VAL A 350 3.23 3.86 6.35
N ASP A 351 2.06 4.36 6.76
CA ASP A 351 0.78 3.73 6.41
C ASP A 351 0.55 3.86 4.90
N MET A 352 0.48 2.73 4.21
CA MET A 352 0.34 2.67 2.75
C MET A 352 -1.13 2.66 2.33
N GLY A 353 -1.95 1.95 3.08
CA GLY A 353 -3.35 1.70 2.78
C GLY A 353 -3.87 0.50 3.57
N TYR A 354 -5.04 0.02 3.20
CA TYR A 354 -5.69 -1.07 3.90
C TYR A 354 -6.55 -1.95 2.98
N TRP A 355 -6.73 -3.18 3.42
CA TRP A 355 -7.71 -4.14 2.96
C TRP A 355 -8.99 -4.01 3.81
N PRO A 356 -10.14 -3.67 3.20
CA PRO A 356 -11.41 -3.62 3.90
C PRO A 356 -11.82 -5.00 4.45
N LYS A 357 -12.35 -5.04 5.68
CA LYS A 357 -12.73 -6.30 6.35
C LYS A 357 -13.81 -7.09 5.61
N GLU A 358 -14.64 -6.39 4.82
CA GLU A 358 -15.77 -6.95 4.08
C GLU A 358 -15.32 -7.97 3.03
N LEU A 359 -14.04 -7.94 2.65
CA LEU A 359 -13.45 -8.88 1.69
C LEU A 359 -12.95 -10.18 2.33
N PHE A 360 -12.77 -10.21 3.66
CA PHE A 360 -12.04 -11.29 4.35
C PHE A 360 -12.81 -11.86 5.55
N PRO A 361 -13.86 -12.66 5.30
CA PRO A 361 -14.68 -13.24 6.38
C PRO A 361 -13.89 -14.11 7.36
N TYR A 362 -12.81 -14.76 6.91
CA TYR A 362 -11.97 -15.63 7.75
C TYR A 362 -10.85 -14.87 8.48
N LEU A 363 -10.70 -13.57 8.23
CA LEU A 363 -9.80 -12.68 8.99
C LEU A 363 -10.56 -11.75 9.94
N LEU A 364 -11.90 -11.88 10.03
CA LEU A 364 -12.71 -11.05 10.93
C LEU A 364 -12.33 -11.22 12.40
N GLU A 365 -11.90 -12.39 12.82
CA GLU A 365 -11.57 -12.70 14.21
C GLU A 365 -10.05 -12.75 14.48
N GLY A 366 -9.24 -12.34 13.50
CA GLY A 366 -7.79 -12.54 13.48
C GLY A 366 -7.36 -13.64 12.52
N ALA A 367 -6.08 -13.69 12.20
CA ALA A 367 -5.45 -14.72 11.39
C ALA A 367 -5.04 -15.93 12.25
N ASN A 368 -5.09 -17.13 11.68
CA ASN A 368 -4.68 -18.37 12.33
C ASN A 368 -3.19 -18.65 12.16
N TYR A 369 -2.60 -18.19 11.05
CA TYR A 369 -1.19 -18.38 10.77
C TYR A 369 -0.53 -17.09 10.31
N ALA A 370 0.75 -16.98 10.64
CA ALA A 370 1.65 -15.96 10.12
C ALA A 370 2.90 -16.66 9.62
N HIS A 371 3.26 -16.51 8.34
CA HIS A 371 4.56 -16.98 7.88
C HIS A 371 5.39 -15.88 7.20
N PHE A 372 6.69 -16.18 7.13
CA PHE A 372 7.77 -15.28 6.78
C PHE A 372 8.79 -16.09 5.98
N GLY A 373 9.16 -15.64 4.78
CA GLY A 373 10.03 -16.47 3.95
C GLY A 373 10.09 -16.07 2.49
N GLY A 374 10.61 -16.99 1.69
CA GLY A 374 10.71 -16.87 0.25
C GLY A 374 9.78 -17.83 -0.47
N GLU A 375 9.42 -17.44 -1.69
CA GLU A 375 8.68 -18.28 -2.63
C GLU A 375 9.28 -18.05 -4.03
N ILE A 376 9.38 -19.13 -4.78
CA ILE A 376 9.62 -19.07 -6.22
C ILE A 376 8.50 -19.76 -6.96
N TYR A 377 8.23 -19.29 -8.16
CA TYR A 377 7.37 -19.97 -9.12
C TYR A 377 8.17 -20.28 -10.36
N TYR A 378 7.99 -21.48 -10.89
CA TYR A 378 8.49 -21.84 -12.19
C TYR A 378 7.61 -22.86 -12.89
N ARG A 379 7.76 -22.90 -14.23
CA ARG A 379 7.14 -23.95 -15.03
C ARG A 379 8.14 -25.06 -15.32
N ARG A 380 7.85 -26.25 -14.83
CA ARG A 380 8.61 -27.47 -15.02
C ARG A 380 8.64 -27.87 -16.50
N VAL A 381 9.78 -27.60 -17.11
CA VAL A 381 10.13 -28.06 -18.46
C VAL A 381 11.50 -28.72 -18.36
N GLY A 382 11.52 -30.03 -18.08
CA GLY A 382 12.74 -30.80 -17.88
C GLY A 382 13.26 -30.74 -16.43
N SER A 383 14.45 -30.17 -16.25
CA SER A 383 15.10 -30.05 -14.93
C SER A 383 14.49 -28.95 -14.06
N HIS A 384 14.80 -28.98 -12.77
CA HIS A 384 14.48 -27.89 -11.84
C HIS A 384 15.10 -26.57 -12.34
N THR A 385 14.41 -25.45 -12.06
CA THR A 385 14.90 -24.10 -12.41
C THR A 385 16.19 -23.73 -11.65
N SER A 386 16.97 -22.82 -12.24
CA SER A 386 18.08 -22.08 -11.62
C SER A 386 17.67 -20.74 -11.03
N THR A 387 16.37 -20.42 -11.00
CA THR A 387 15.82 -19.25 -10.30
C THR A 387 16.22 -19.26 -8.84
N GLN A 388 16.80 -18.15 -8.41
CA GLN A 388 17.30 -17.95 -7.06
C GLN A 388 16.17 -17.52 -6.13
N MET A 389 16.26 -17.92 -4.86
CA MET A 389 15.41 -17.42 -3.78
C MET A 389 16.23 -16.55 -2.84
N GLY A 390 15.65 -15.43 -2.35
CA GLY A 390 16.35 -14.52 -1.46
C GLY A 390 17.59 -13.92 -2.14
N GLY A 391 18.78 -14.19 -1.59
CA GLY A 391 20.06 -13.78 -2.17
C GLY A 391 20.68 -14.80 -3.14
N GLY A 392 20.08 -15.98 -3.31
CA GLY A 392 20.66 -17.09 -4.09
C GLY A 392 21.76 -17.88 -3.36
N HIS A 393 21.84 -17.76 -2.04
CA HIS A 393 22.85 -18.36 -1.17
C HIS A 393 22.19 -19.11 -0.02
N PHE A 394 22.79 -20.23 0.40
CA PHE A 394 22.26 -21.07 1.48
C PHE A 394 22.32 -20.36 2.83
N ALA A 395 21.35 -20.67 3.70
CA ALA A 395 21.18 -20.05 5.00
C ALA A 395 22.39 -20.26 5.93
N GLU A 396 23.17 -21.33 5.72
CA GLU A 396 24.42 -21.59 6.47
C GLU A 396 25.49 -20.52 6.29
N GLU A 397 25.49 -19.79 5.17
CA GLU A 397 26.47 -18.74 4.90
C GLU A 397 26.33 -17.53 5.83
N GLY A 398 25.13 -17.34 6.40
CA GLY A 398 24.87 -16.36 7.46
C GLY A 398 24.86 -14.90 7.01
N PHE A 399 25.01 -14.00 7.99
CA PHE A 399 24.86 -12.56 7.79
C PHE A 399 25.76 -12.01 6.68
N LYS A 400 25.21 -11.10 5.86
CA LYS A 400 25.81 -10.51 4.65
C LYS A 400 25.89 -11.41 3.43
N LYS A 401 25.54 -12.68 3.54
CA LYS A 401 25.65 -13.65 2.45
C LYS A 401 24.31 -14.30 2.14
N ALA A 402 23.65 -14.80 3.18
CA ALA A 402 22.29 -15.30 3.12
C ALA A 402 21.26 -14.17 3.27
N SER A 403 20.09 -14.35 2.66
CA SER A 403 18.91 -13.51 2.93
C SER A 403 18.40 -13.77 4.34
N PHE A 404 17.76 -12.77 4.94
CA PHE A 404 17.26 -12.88 6.31
C PHE A 404 15.98 -12.11 6.57
N PHE A 405 15.26 -12.60 7.57
CA PHE A 405 14.24 -11.87 8.32
C PHE A 405 14.77 -11.63 9.73
N LYS A 406 14.44 -10.48 10.33
CA LYS A 406 14.71 -10.19 11.75
C LYS A 406 13.56 -9.40 12.36
N ASN A 407 13.54 -9.25 13.69
CA ASN A 407 12.45 -8.58 14.40
C ASN A 407 11.08 -9.19 14.04
N VAL A 408 11.04 -10.52 13.93
CA VAL A 408 9.84 -11.27 13.54
C VAL A 408 8.87 -11.31 14.73
N GLN A 409 7.74 -10.64 14.59
CA GLN A 409 6.77 -10.47 15.66
C GLN A 409 5.33 -10.62 15.14
N PHE A 410 4.43 -10.98 16.04
CA PHE A 410 2.99 -11.05 15.80
C PHE A 410 2.25 -10.17 16.80
N LEU A 411 1.05 -9.74 16.45
CA LEU A 411 0.22 -8.89 17.29
C LEU A 411 -0.80 -9.75 18.04
N ASP A 412 -0.68 -9.81 19.36
CA ASP A 412 -1.61 -10.56 20.21
C ASP A 412 -2.98 -9.86 20.39
N ASP A 413 -3.89 -10.49 21.12
CA ASP A 413 -5.23 -9.96 21.45
C ASP A 413 -5.22 -8.71 22.32
N SER A 414 -4.11 -8.48 23.02
CA SER A 414 -3.81 -7.30 23.80
C SER A 414 -3.23 -6.17 22.94
N TYR A 415 -3.08 -6.39 21.63
CA TYR A 415 -2.49 -5.47 20.66
C TYR A 415 -1.04 -5.11 21.02
N VAL A 416 -0.29 -6.08 21.50
CA VAL A 416 1.15 -5.98 21.80
C VAL A 416 1.92 -6.91 20.88
N TYR A 417 3.05 -6.43 20.36
CA TYR A 417 3.93 -7.26 19.55
C TYR A 417 4.67 -8.27 20.42
N GLN A 418 4.49 -9.54 20.11
CA GLN A 418 5.13 -10.65 20.79
C GLN A 418 6.15 -11.32 19.86
N THR A 419 7.26 -11.73 20.43
CA THR A 419 8.23 -12.61 19.76
C THR A 419 7.77 -14.06 19.94
N LEU A 420 7.92 -14.85 18.90
CA LEU A 420 7.45 -16.23 18.89
C LEU A 420 8.26 -17.17 19.77
N VAL A 421 7.57 -18.15 20.34
CA VAL A 421 8.14 -19.19 21.21
C VAL A 421 8.05 -20.57 20.56
N HIS A 422 7.04 -20.81 19.70
CA HIS A 422 6.88 -22.03 18.92
C HIS A 422 6.83 -21.73 17.42
N VAL A 423 7.54 -22.55 16.65
CA VAL A 423 7.87 -22.29 15.25
C VAL A 423 7.93 -23.59 14.49
N ASP A 424 7.32 -23.61 13.31
CA ASP A 424 7.51 -24.64 12.30
C ASP A 424 8.33 -24.09 11.13
N VAL A 425 9.19 -24.93 10.56
CA VAL A 425 9.98 -24.58 9.37
C VAL A 425 9.44 -25.38 8.19
N GLY A 426 8.97 -24.68 7.18
CA GLY A 426 8.54 -25.26 5.93
C GLY A 426 9.69 -25.25 4.93
N GLU A 427 10.16 -26.44 4.54
CA GLU A 427 11.15 -26.61 3.46
C GLU A 427 10.67 -27.65 2.45
N GLU A 428 10.31 -27.20 1.25
CA GLU A 428 9.71 -28.07 0.22
C GLU A 428 10.78 -28.75 -0.64
N VAL A 429 11.91 -28.06 -0.92
CA VAL A 429 13.00 -28.58 -1.76
C VAL A 429 14.36 -28.32 -1.12
N LYS A 430 14.61 -28.96 0.04
CA LYS A 430 15.81 -28.83 0.90
C LYS A 430 17.19 -28.90 0.23
N LYS A 431 17.28 -29.46 -0.99
CA LYS A 431 18.55 -29.54 -1.75
C LYS A 431 18.84 -28.28 -2.56
N CYS A 432 17.81 -27.49 -2.85
CA CYS A 432 17.86 -26.32 -3.70
C CYS A 432 17.70 -25.03 -2.90
N TYR A 433 16.89 -25.06 -1.85
CA TYR A 433 16.62 -23.93 -0.98
C TYR A 433 16.52 -24.42 0.47
N ASP A 434 16.89 -23.57 1.43
CA ASP A 434 16.91 -23.92 2.85
C ASP A 434 16.50 -22.74 3.74
N VAL A 435 16.04 -23.06 4.95
CA VAL A 435 15.76 -22.06 5.99
C VAL A 435 16.46 -22.45 7.27
N LYS A 436 17.24 -21.51 7.81
CA LYS A 436 17.82 -21.65 9.15
C LYS A 436 17.20 -20.66 10.11
N VAL A 437 16.51 -21.20 11.11
CA VAL A 437 15.93 -20.42 12.20
C VAL A 437 16.90 -20.37 13.37
N GLY A 438 17.05 -19.19 13.95
CA GLY A 438 17.84 -19.00 15.16
C GLY A 438 17.35 -17.80 15.95
N ARG A 439 17.49 -17.88 17.28
CA ARG A 439 17.26 -16.75 18.18
C ARG A 439 18.62 -16.24 18.64
N LYS A 440 18.90 -14.97 18.38
CA LYS A 440 20.05 -14.25 18.92
C LYS A 440 19.52 -13.04 19.67
N THR A 441 20.24 -12.60 20.68
CA THR A 441 19.94 -11.40 21.48
C THR A 441 21.13 -10.45 21.45
N ASP A 442 21.80 -10.37 20.30
CA ASP A 442 22.75 -9.30 20.02
C ASP A 442 21.95 -8.14 19.38
N GLY A 443 22.34 -6.88 19.57
CA GLY A 443 21.55 -5.74 19.07
C GLY A 443 21.36 -5.67 17.54
N LEU A 444 21.87 -6.66 16.78
CA LEU A 444 21.69 -6.82 15.33
C LEU A 444 20.52 -7.77 15.00
N TRP A 445 20.35 -8.82 15.79
CA TRP A 445 19.33 -9.85 15.66
C TRP A 445 18.37 -9.76 16.84
N GLY A 446 17.17 -9.21 16.58
CA GLY A 446 16.08 -9.07 17.55
C GLY A 446 15.05 -10.18 17.42
#